data_AF-A0A133YS72-F1
#
_entry.id   AF-A0A133YS72-F1
#
_cell.length_a   1.000
_cell.length_b   1.000
_cell.length_c   1.000
_cell.angle_alpha   90.00
_cell.angle_beta   90.00
_cell.angle_gamma   90.00
#
_symmetry.space_group_name_H-M   'P 1'
#
loop_
_entity.id
_entity.type
_entity.pdbx_description
1 polymer ?
#
loop_
_entity_poly.entity_id
_entity_poly.type
_entity_poly.pdbx_seq_one_letter_code
_entity_poly.pdbx_strand_id
1 'polypeptide(L)'
;MMKSLRLMATMMLLAVFGMVSAQTVVFKETFDKTTGVGGNDGIWNNFVSHDNIQYDGAKWTLTKPKAGNKCIILGTTKYIGKAVTPKINLTGNGTLTFKAGAWDTKTEKTFLRLSITNAELDKTKVDLTKGAFTDYTVQITNVTGPIQITFKSAATKANRFFLDEVVVTSASETPETNITLTIGQSKYASLYYEKQALVVPQGVKAYTYKLNGDKVEVSHTYAAGETIPAGTAVILKGEPNDYSFAFSNETGDVDSENILKGTDSDTLLEADANSYFYKLSLNEAEELSSIGFYWGYTDGAAFTNKAHKAYLKVPKSAEAKFYRFDGETTAIETIQAAQPGANAPMYNVAGQRVSKNYKGVVIQNGRKYVVK
;
A
#
# COMPACT_ATOMS: atom_id res chain seq x y z
N MET A 1 29.34 -33.27 -24.96
CA MET A 1 27.99 -32.71 -25.21
C MET A 1 27.20 -32.85 -23.92
N MET A 2 27.14 -31.81 -23.08
CA MET A 2 25.95 -30.94 -22.90
C MET A 2 24.66 -31.76 -22.79
N LYS A 3 23.87 -31.71 -21.71
CA LYS A 3 23.34 -30.49 -21.09
C LYS A 3 23.08 -30.69 -19.59
N SER A 4 23.41 -29.66 -18.83
CA SER A 4 23.10 -29.53 -17.41
C SER A 4 21.61 -29.31 -17.18
N LEU A 5 21.15 -29.92 -16.08
CA LEU A 5 19.88 -29.70 -15.43
C LEU A 5 19.83 -28.25 -14.93
N ARG A 6 18.99 -27.39 -15.53
CA ARG A 6 18.72 -26.05 -15.02
C ARG A 6 17.42 -26.08 -14.21
N LEU A 7 17.60 -25.86 -12.92
CA LEU A 7 16.61 -25.51 -11.91
C LEU A 7 15.68 -24.41 -12.44
N MET A 8 14.38 -24.70 -12.60
CA MET A 8 13.37 -23.68 -12.80
C MET A 8 13.20 -22.91 -11.49
N ALA A 9 13.85 -21.74 -11.40
CA ALA A 9 13.49 -20.73 -10.41
C ALA A 9 12.20 -20.05 -10.89
N THR A 10 11.08 -20.38 -10.25
CA THR A 10 9.81 -19.67 -10.39
C THR A 10 10.01 -18.26 -9.85
N MET A 11 10.34 -17.32 -10.73
CA MET A 11 10.40 -15.90 -10.43
C MET A 11 8.97 -15.42 -10.19
N MET A 12 8.58 -15.36 -8.91
CA MET A 12 7.38 -14.71 -8.43
C MET A 12 7.50 -13.22 -8.79
N LEU A 13 6.93 -12.84 -9.93
CA LEU A 13 6.80 -11.45 -10.33
C LEU A 13 5.75 -10.83 -9.40
N LEU A 14 6.21 -10.24 -8.31
CA LEU A 14 5.42 -9.32 -7.50
C LEU A 14 5.14 -8.10 -8.39
N ALA A 15 4.03 -8.16 -9.14
CA ALA A 15 3.54 -7.03 -9.89
C ALA A 15 3.03 -6.00 -8.87
N VAL A 16 3.94 -5.14 -8.41
CA VAL A 16 3.56 -3.85 -7.83
C VAL A 16 2.95 -3.06 -8.98
N PHE A 17 1.63 -3.15 -9.14
CA PHE A 17 0.87 -2.15 -9.88
C PHE A 17 0.98 -0.85 -9.08
N GLY A 18 2.11 -0.17 -9.23
CA GLY A 18 2.17 1.25 -8.98
C GLY A 18 1.17 1.88 -9.93
N MET A 19 0.11 2.47 -9.38
CA MET A 19 -0.76 3.35 -10.13
C MET A 19 0.13 4.33 -10.90
N VAL A 20 0.09 4.26 -12.23
CA VAL A 20 0.70 5.31 -13.05
C VAL A 20 -0.24 6.50 -12.92
N SER A 21 0.00 7.34 -11.92
CA SER A 21 -0.61 8.67 -11.89
C SER A 21 -0.27 9.33 -13.23
N ALA A 22 -1.29 9.87 -13.93
CA ALA A 22 -1.03 10.69 -15.10
C ALA A 22 0.00 11.76 -14.71
N GLN A 23 1.03 11.99 -15.52
CA GLN A 23 2.02 13.04 -15.25
C GLN A 23 1.76 14.19 -16.21
N THR A 24 1.62 15.40 -15.69
CA THR A 24 1.43 16.59 -16.54
C THR A 24 2.79 17.23 -16.77
N VAL A 25 3.17 17.45 -18.03
CA VAL A 25 4.42 18.16 -18.37
C VAL A 25 4.24 19.65 -18.05
N VAL A 26 5.00 20.14 -17.06
CA VAL A 26 4.98 21.55 -16.64
C VAL A 26 6.17 22.36 -17.18
N PHE A 27 7.23 21.67 -17.60
CA PHE A 27 8.37 22.27 -18.28
C PHE A 27 9.01 21.24 -19.21
N LYS A 28 9.46 21.70 -20.39
CA LYS A 28 10.19 20.87 -21.36
C LYS A 28 11.20 21.72 -22.13
N GLU A 29 12.40 21.20 -22.28
CA GLU A 29 13.48 21.72 -23.12
C GLU A 29 14.20 20.55 -23.79
N THR A 30 14.12 20.45 -25.12
CA THR A 30 14.82 19.44 -25.92
C THR A 30 16.06 19.98 -26.62
N PHE A 31 16.29 21.30 -26.61
CA PHE A 31 17.37 21.94 -27.37
C PHE A 31 17.39 21.53 -28.87
N ASP A 32 16.30 21.03 -29.45
CA ASP A 32 16.24 20.51 -30.83
C ASP A 32 16.57 21.58 -31.89
N LYS A 33 16.43 22.85 -31.49
CA LYS A 33 16.75 24.02 -32.31
C LYS A 33 18.25 24.39 -32.28
N THR A 34 19.02 23.81 -31.36
CA THR A 34 20.46 24.06 -31.23
C THR A 34 21.24 23.31 -32.31
N THR A 35 22.09 24.05 -33.02
CA THR A 35 22.91 23.52 -34.12
C THR A 35 24.38 23.50 -33.73
N GLY A 36 25.01 22.33 -33.77
CA GLY A 36 26.41 22.14 -33.43
C GLY A 36 26.85 20.71 -33.71
N VAL A 37 28.05 20.37 -33.24
CA VAL A 37 28.62 19.02 -33.32
C VAL A 37 28.78 18.50 -31.90
N GLY A 38 28.43 17.24 -31.68
CA GLY A 38 28.60 16.52 -30.44
C GLY A 38 27.28 16.13 -29.76
N GLY A 39 27.26 14.99 -29.08
CA GLY A 39 26.09 14.44 -28.40
C GLY A 39 25.24 13.58 -29.34
N ASN A 40 24.15 14.14 -29.87
CA ASN A 40 23.16 13.38 -30.65
C ASN A 40 23.63 12.92 -32.04
N ASP A 41 24.79 13.40 -32.52
CA ASP A 41 25.48 12.86 -33.71
C ASP A 41 26.43 11.69 -33.39
N GLY A 42 26.49 11.25 -32.13
CA GLY A 42 27.41 10.20 -31.69
C GLY A 42 28.85 10.66 -31.53
N ILE A 43 29.13 11.96 -31.63
CA ILE A 43 30.47 12.52 -31.44
C ILE A 43 30.60 13.06 -30.02
N TRP A 44 31.63 12.67 -29.29
CA TRP A 44 31.77 13.02 -27.85
C TRP A 44 33.11 13.62 -27.47
N ASN A 45 34.02 13.75 -28.45
CA ASN A 45 35.29 14.43 -28.32
C ASN A 45 35.79 14.93 -29.69
N ASN A 46 36.88 15.70 -29.69
CA ASN A 46 37.64 16.08 -30.90
C ASN A 46 36.85 16.78 -32.01
N PHE A 47 35.89 17.64 -31.64
CA PHE A 47 35.15 18.49 -32.57
C PHE A 47 35.32 19.98 -32.28
N VAL A 48 35.04 20.80 -33.29
CA VAL A 48 34.95 22.26 -33.15
C VAL A 48 33.60 22.61 -32.55
N SER A 49 33.62 23.20 -31.36
CA SER A 49 32.41 23.61 -30.66
C SER A 49 31.87 24.93 -31.23
N HIS A 50 30.54 25.04 -31.35
CA HIS A 50 29.85 26.24 -31.82
C HIS A 50 29.20 26.98 -30.64
N ASP A 51 28.74 28.23 -30.86
CA ASP A 51 28.14 29.07 -29.81
C ASP A 51 26.63 29.32 -30.00
N ASN A 52 26.02 28.79 -31.08
CA ASN A 52 24.62 29.03 -31.41
C ASN A 52 23.66 28.09 -30.64
N ILE A 53 23.35 28.47 -29.39
CA ILE A 53 22.39 27.74 -28.54
C ILE A 53 21.01 28.37 -28.66
N GLN A 54 20.02 27.53 -28.94
CA GLN A 54 18.62 27.91 -29.02
C GLN A 54 17.79 27.09 -28.04
N TYR A 55 16.77 27.74 -27.48
CA TYR A 55 15.89 27.18 -26.45
C TYR A 55 14.51 26.95 -27.05
N ASP A 56 13.80 25.94 -26.54
CA ASP A 56 12.41 25.71 -26.94
C ASP A 56 11.47 26.78 -26.40
N GLY A 57 11.76 27.26 -25.19
CA GLY A 57 10.99 28.29 -24.50
C GLY A 57 11.87 29.39 -23.91
N ALA A 58 11.71 29.63 -22.61
CA ALA A 58 12.42 30.69 -21.92
C ALA A 58 13.94 30.46 -21.85
N LYS A 59 14.72 31.54 -21.91
CA LYS A 59 16.18 31.52 -21.93
C LYS A 59 16.77 30.98 -20.63
N TRP A 60 17.75 30.08 -20.75
CA TRP A 60 18.52 29.55 -19.62
C TRP A 60 19.69 30.44 -19.21
N THR A 61 20.16 30.27 -17.97
CA THR A 61 21.42 30.87 -17.51
C THR A 61 22.54 29.83 -17.57
N LEU A 62 23.46 30.00 -18.51
CA LEU A 62 24.52 29.03 -18.77
C LEU A 62 25.92 29.57 -18.39
N THR A 63 26.82 28.68 -17.99
CA THR A 63 28.24 28.97 -17.71
C THR A 63 29.11 28.02 -18.52
N LYS A 64 30.03 28.61 -19.29
CA LYS A 64 30.89 27.91 -20.27
C LYS A 64 30.08 27.01 -21.22
N PRO A 65 29.06 27.54 -21.89
CA PRO A 65 28.27 26.74 -22.81
C PRO A 65 28.90 26.64 -24.20
N LYS A 66 28.55 25.57 -24.89
CA LYS A 66 28.77 25.32 -26.31
C LYS A 66 27.58 24.57 -26.88
N ALA A 67 27.29 24.82 -28.16
CA ALA A 67 26.25 24.12 -28.91
C ALA A 67 26.76 22.74 -29.37
N GLY A 68 26.01 21.70 -29.02
CA GLY A 68 26.13 20.36 -29.60
C GLY A 68 25.09 20.15 -30.70
N ASN A 69 25.03 18.95 -31.27
CA ASN A 69 23.95 18.58 -32.16
C ASN A 69 22.67 18.38 -31.33
N LYS A 70 21.71 19.32 -31.41
CA LYS A 70 20.43 19.26 -30.69
C LYS A 70 20.56 19.06 -29.18
N CYS A 71 21.61 19.59 -28.59
CA CYS A 71 21.88 19.51 -27.15
C CYS A 71 22.86 20.64 -26.77
N ILE A 72 23.13 20.79 -25.49
CA ILE A 72 24.17 21.72 -25.01
C ILE A 72 25.32 20.99 -24.34
N ILE A 73 26.50 21.59 -24.42
CA ILE A 73 27.74 21.10 -23.82
C ILE A 73 28.22 22.17 -22.85
N LEU A 74 28.52 21.77 -21.61
CA LEU A 74 28.89 22.69 -20.56
C LEU A 74 30.25 22.35 -19.96
N GLY A 75 31.02 23.40 -19.67
CA GLY A 75 32.32 23.31 -19.01
C GLY A 75 33.47 23.19 -19.99
N THR A 76 34.69 23.16 -19.44
CA THR A 76 35.93 23.02 -20.21
C THR A 76 36.93 22.19 -19.41
N THR A 77 38.12 21.94 -19.96
CA THR A 77 39.22 21.32 -19.22
C THR A 77 39.67 22.15 -18.00
N LYS A 78 39.40 23.47 -17.98
CA LYS A 78 39.87 24.40 -16.93
C LYS A 78 38.78 24.98 -16.03
N TYR A 79 37.53 24.99 -16.49
CA TYR A 79 36.42 25.70 -15.85
C TYR A 79 35.18 24.83 -15.77
N ILE A 80 34.41 25.00 -14.70
CA ILE A 80 33.12 24.35 -14.50
C ILE A 80 32.10 24.72 -15.58
N GLY A 81 31.24 23.77 -15.91
CA GLY A 81 29.99 23.99 -16.61
C GLY A 81 28.84 24.17 -15.63
N LYS A 82 27.86 24.99 -16.00
CA LYS A 82 26.62 25.17 -15.22
C LYS A 82 25.46 25.53 -16.14
N ALA A 83 24.31 24.90 -15.95
CA ALA A 83 23.02 25.28 -16.52
C ALA A 83 22.04 25.55 -15.38
N VAL A 84 21.29 26.64 -15.48
CA VAL A 84 20.16 26.93 -14.58
C VAL A 84 18.93 27.15 -15.45
N THR A 85 17.86 26.42 -15.14
CA THR A 85 16.56 26.57 -15.82
C THR A 85 16.02 27.99 -15.63
N PRO A 86 15.12 28.45 -16.52
CA PRO A 86 14.15 29.48 -16.18
C PRO A 86 13.38 29.13 -14.90
N LYS A 87 12.64 30.09 -14.34
CA LYS A 87 11.68 29.81 -13.27
C LYS A 87 10.58 28.87 -13.79
N ILE A 88 10.30 27.80 -13.04
CA ILE A 88 9.26 26.82 -13.34
C ILE A 88 8.23 26.91 -12.23
N ASN A 89 6.96 27.04 -12.62
CA ASN A 89 5.84 26.96 -11.68
C ASN A 89 5.41 25.50 -11.58
N LEU A 90 5.85 24.82 -10.52
CA LEU A 90 5.45 23.47 -10.17
C LEU A 90 4.56 23.54 -8.93
N THR A 91 3.44 22.83 -8.95
CA THR A 91 2.55 22.67 -7.80
C THR A 91 2.58 21.21 -7.34
N GLY A 92 2.65 21.00 -6.03
CA GLY A 92 2.79 19.66 -5.45
C GLY A 92 4.15 19.03 -5.74
N ASN A 93 4.23 17.71 -5.61
CA ASN A 93 5.43 16.96 -5.96
C ASN A 93 5.55 16.78 -7.48
N GLY A 94 6.77 16.59 -7.95
CA GLY A 94 7.05 16.39 -9.37
C GLY A 94 8.20 15.44 -9.64
N THR A 95 8.45 15.21 -10.92
CA THR A 95 9.56 14.41 -11.40
C THR A 95 10.34 15.23 -12.42
N LEU A 96 11.67 15.28 -12.25
CA LEU A 96 12.61 15.76 -13.24
C LEU A 96 13.16 14.56 -14.01
N THR A 97 13.05 14.59 -15.34
CA THR A 97 13.82 13.73 -16.23
C THR A 97 14.75 14.54 -17.12
N PHE A 98 15.90 13.97 -17.45
CA PHE A 98 16.87 14.58 -18.37
C PHE A 98 17.84 13.54 -18.91
N LYS A 99 18.47 13.85 -20.04
CA LYS A 99 19.60 13.11 -20.57
C LYS A 99 20.90 13.84 -20.29
N ALA A 100 21.91 13.13 -19.83
CA ALA A 100 23.25 13.68 -19.72
C ALA A 100 24.33 12.65 -20.03
N GLY A 101 25.48 13.14 -20.48
CA GLY A 101 26.66 12.32 -20.76
C GLY A 101 27.94 13.11 -20.52
N ALA A 102 29.04 12.40 -20.27
CA ALA A 102 30.36 12.99 -20.10
C ALA A 102 31.14 13.01 -21.42
N TRP A 103 31.97 14.02 -21.57
CA TRP A 103 32.94 14.10 -22.66
C TRP A 103 33.86 12.87 -22.67
N ASP A 104 34.12 12.32 -23.84
CA ASP A 104 34.83 11.05 -23.96
C ASP A 104 36.35 11.24 -23.96
N THR A 105 36.95 11.39 -22.78
CA THR A 105 38.40 11.29 -22.63
C THR A 105 38.76 10.49 -21.38
N LYS A 106 39.97 9.90 -21.37
CA LYS A 106 40.46 9.06 -20.27
C LYS A 106 40.37 9.76 -18.90
N THR A 107 40.62 11.06 -18.84
CA THR A 107 40.72 11.82 -17.58
C THR A 107 39.46 12.61 -17.22
N GLU A 108 38.43 12.61 -18.08
CA GLU A 108 37.19 13.32 -17.78
C GLU A 108 36.54 12.79 -16.49
N LYS A 109 36.09 13.71 -15.65
CA LYS A 109 35.29 13.44 -14.46
C LYS A 109 33.84 13.25 -14.86
N THR A 110 33.19 12.33 -14.18
CA THR A 110 31.91 11.76 -14.60
C THR A 110 30.82 11.99 -13.55
N PHE A 111 30.89 13.09 -12.81
CA PHE A 111 29.85 13.42 -11.83
C PHE A 111 29.20 14.74 -12.19
N LEU A 112 27.87 14.76 -12.13
CA LEU A 112 27.04 15.95 -12.28
C LEU A 112 26.34 16.22 -10.96
N ARG A 113 26.37 17.47 -10.49
CA ARG A 113 25.61 17.91 -9.31
C ARG A 113 24.32 18.58 -9.74
N LEU A 114 23.27 18.30 -8.98
CA LEU A 114 21.94 18.88 -9.11
C LEU A 114 21.62 19.68 -7.84
N SER A 115 20.97 20.82 -8.02
CA SER A 115 20.35 21.56 -6.91
C SER A 115 19.08 22.25 -7.39
N ILE A 116 18.16 22.52 -6.48
CA ILE A 116 16.88 23.16 -6.77
C ILE A 116 16.61 24.26 -5.74
N THR A 117 15.89 25.32 -6.13
CA THR A 117 15.38 26.33 -5.19
C THR A 117 13.95 25.99 -4.77
N ASN A 118 13.58 26.32 -3.53
CA ASN A 118 12.20 26.20 -3.01
C ASN A 118 11.59 24.79 -3.09
N ALA A 119 12.43 23.76 -3.11
CA ALA A 119 12.05 22.35 -3.15
C ALA A 119 13.23 21.48 -2.72
N GLU A 120 13.04 20.17 -2.69
CA GLU A 120 14.07 19.16 -2.42
C GLU A 120 14.19 18.17 -3.58
N LEU A 121 15.38 17.60 -3.75
CA LEU A 121 15.66 16.52 -4.71
C LEU A 121 16.03 15.24 -3.94
N ASP A 122 15.48 14.10 -4.35
CA ASP A 122 15.91 12.78 -3.84
C ASP A 122 17.37 12.46 -4.19
N LYS A 123 17.89 13.07 -5.28
CA LYS A 123 19.26 12.93 -5.76
C LYS A 123 19.85 14.29 -6.10
N THR A 124 20.98 14.62 -5.48
CA THR A 124 21.75 15.84 -5.76
C THR A 124 23.03 15.59 -6.56
N LYS A 125 23.28 14.33 -6.95
CA LYS A 125 24.44 13.91 -7.73
C LYS A 125 24.10 12.70 -8.59
N VAL A 126 24.55 12.68 -9.84
CA VAL A 126 24.46 11.53 -10.74
C VAL A 126 25.81 11.22 -11.41
N ASP A 127 25.96 9.97 -11.84
CA ASP A 127 27.14 9.44 -12.51
C ASP A 127 26.92 9.45 -14.03
N LEU A 128 27.79 10.15 -14.75
CA LEU A 128 27.74 10.34 -16.20
C LEU A 128 28.46 9.22 -16.94
N THR A 129 27.83 8.69 -17.97
CA THR A 129 28.48 7.79 -18.93
C THR A 129 29.35 8.61 -19.87
N LYS A 130 30.60 8.21 -20.09
CA LYS A 130 31.46 8.83 -21.11
C LYS A 130 31.01 8.39 -22.49
N GLY A 131 30.92 9.31 -23.44
CA GLY A 131 30.66 8.96 -24.82
C GLY A 131 29.23 8.52 -25.14
N ALA A 132 28.28 8.71 -24.21
CA ALA A 132 26.88 8.36 -24.40
C ALA A 132 25.98 9.17 -23.48
N PHE A 133 24.73 9.38 -23.92
CA PHE A 133 23.67 9.87 -23.05
C PHE A 133 23.14 8.74 -22.17
N THR A 134 22.82 9.10 -20.94
CA THR A 134 22.04 8.28 -20.01
C THR A 134 20.80 9.08 -19.62
N ASP A 135 19.64 8.42 -19.53
CA ASP A 135 18.42 8.98 -18.97
C ASP A 135 18.46 8.97 -17.44
N TYR A 136 18.12 10.09 -16.82
CA TYR A 136 18.06 10.26 -15.37
C TYR A 136 16.66 10.64 -14.93
N THR A 137 16.29 10.18 -13.74
CA THR A 137 15.02 10.50 -13.08
C THR A 137 15.29 10.88 -11.63
N VAL A 138 14.76 12.05 -11.23
CA VAL A 138 14.95 12.68 -9.93
C VAL A 138 13.58 13.16 -9.43
N GLN A 139 13.24 12.81 -8.20
CA GLN A 139 12.00 13.24 -7.56
C GLN A 139 12.17 14.64 -6.99
N ILE A 140 11.16 15.48 -7.18
CA ILE A 140 11.04 16.83 -6.60
C ILE A 140 9.95 16.79 -5.54
N THR A 141 10.31 17.14 -4.30
CA THR A 141 9.39 17.17 -3.16
C THR A 141 9.44 18.52 -2.44
N ASN A 142 8.52 18.75 -1.50
CA ASN A 142 8.54 19.91 -0.60
C ASN A 142 8.58 21.26 -1.35
N VAL A 143 7.83 21.36 -2.45
CA VAL A 143 7.76 22.59 -3.25
C VAL A 143 7.02 23.68 -2.47
N THR A 144 7.71 24.80 -2.24
CA THR A 144 7.24 25.95 -1.44
C THR A 144 7.06 27.23 -2.26
N GLY A 145 7.38 27.19 -3.55
CA GLY A 145 7.25 28.31 -4.47
C GLY A 145 7.86 27.97 -5.85
N PRO A 146 7.98 28.96 -6.76
CA PRO A 146 8.59 28.75 -8.06
C PRO A 146 10.01 28.18 -7.94
N ILE A 147 10.30 27.14 -8.72
CA ILE A 147 11.57 26.41 -8.65
C ILE A 147 12.52 26.83 -9.77
N GLN A 148 13.83 26.65 -9.55
CA GLN A 148 14.87 26.67 -10.57
C GLN A 148 15.83 25.52 -10.33
N ILE A 149 16.10 24.73 -11.35
CA ILE A 149 16.96 23.56 -11.29
C ILE A 149 18.33 23.94 -11.85
N THR A 150 19.39 23.56 -11.14
CA THR A 150 20.77 23.80 -11.53
C THR A 150 21.49 22.47 -11.78
N PHE A 151 22.08 22.34 -12.96
CA PHE A 151 23.00 21.28 -13.36
C PHE A 151 24.41 21.85 -13.34
N LYS A 152 25.35 21.25 -12.61
CA LYS A 152 26.70 21.78 -12.43
C LYS A 152 27.76 20.69 -12.46
N SER A 153 28.91 20.97 -13.07
CA SER A 153 30.11 20.12 -12.95
C SER A 153 30.41 19.85 -11.47
N ALA A 154 30.61 18.59 -11.10
CA ALA A 154 30.95 18.24 -9.72
C ALA A 154 32.41 18.60 -9.38
N ALA A 155 33.32 18.46 -10.35
CA ALA A 155 34.72 18.86 -10.24
C ALA A 155 34.99 20.21 -10.93
N THR A 156 36.03 20.91 -10.50
CA THR A 156 36.37 22.26 -10.99
C THR A 156 37.05 22.30 -12.35
N LYS A 157 37.54 21.15 -12.82
CA LYS A 157 38.32 20.97 -14.06
C LYS A 157 37.97 19.63 -14.69
N ALA A 158 38.07 19.56 -16.01
CA ALA A 158 37.85 18.33 -16.80
C ALA A 158 36.59 17.57 -16.35
N ASN A 159 35.46 18.29 -16.27
CA ASN A 159 34.15 17.72 -15.98
C ASN A 159 33.12 18.33 -16.91
N ARG A 160 33.38 18.20 -18.21
CA ARG A 160 32.45 18.57 -19.28
C ARG A 160 31.30 17.58 -19.32
N PHE A 161 30.10 18.11 -19.53
CA PHE A 161 28.91 17.30 -19.67
C PHE A 161 28.01 17.83 -20.78
N PHE A 162 27.33 16.91 -21.43
CA PHE A 162 26.26 17.14 -22.37
C PHE A 162 24.94 17.09 -21.58
N LEU A 163 23.97 17.94 -21.94
CA LEU A 163 22.66 17.98 -21.33
C LEU A 163 21.60 18.10 -22.43
N ASP A 164 20.55 17.30 -22.30
CA ASP A 164 19.47 17.22 -23.28
C ASP A 164 18.14 16.73 -22.63
N GLU A 165 17.02 16.89 -23.34
CA GLU A 165 15.69 16.34 -23.00
C GLU A 165 15.26 16.60 -21.55
N VAL A 166 15.38 17.85 -21.09
CA VAL A 166 15.03 18.22 -19.71
C VAL A 166 13.53 18.43 -19.60
N VAL A 167 12.87 17.58 -18.82
CA VAL A 167 11.42 17.62 -18.59
C VAL A 167 11.14 17.68 -17.09
N VAL A 168 10.24 18.57 -16.69
CA VAL A 168 9.63 18.51 -15.36
C VAL A 168 8.16 18.18 -15.55
N THR A 169 7.72 17.12 -14.88
CA THR A 169 6.32 16.78 -14.74
C THR A 169 5.85 17.06 -13.33
N SER A 170 4.61 17.50 -13.17
CA SER A 170 3.91 17.38 -11.90
C SER A 170 3.29 15.99 -11.83
N ALA A 171 3.20 15.42 -10.63
CA ALA A 171 2.20 14.38 -10.40
C ALA A 171 0.85 15.01 -10.76
N SER A 172 0.09 14.43 -11.69
CA SER A 172 -1.32 14.78 -11.76
C SER A 172 -1.90 14.26 -10.46
N GLU A 173 -2.24 15.16 -9.55
CA GLU A 173 -3.29 14.89 -8.59
C GLU A 173 -4.60 14.81 -9.41
N THR A 174 -4.81 13.71 -10.13
CA THR A 174 -6.15 13.15 -10.07
C THR A 174 -6.25 12.69 -8.63
N PRO A 175 -7.08 13.33 -7.79
CA PRO A 175 -7.33 12.82 -6.46
C PRO A 175 -7.66 11.33 -6.64
N GLU A 176 -7.08 10.45 -5.83
CA GLU A 176 -7.66 9.12 -5.73
C GLU A 176 -9.15 9.34 -5.46
N THR A 177 -10.01 8.84 -6.33
CA THR A 177 -11.46 9.01 -6.20
C THR A 177 -12.11 7.77 -5.62
N ASN A 178 -11.33 6.72 -5.38
CA ASN A 178 -11.79 5.46 -4.84
C ASN A 178 -10.65 4.65 -4.22
N ILE A 179 -11.02 3.66 -3.41
CA ILE A 179 -10.17 2.52 -3.05
C ILE A 179 -10.73 1.26 -3.69
N THR A 180 -9.88 0.24 -3.85
CA THR A 180 -10.34 -1.12 -4.20
C THR A 180 -10.16 -2.02 -2.99
N LEU A 181 -11.20 -2.80 -2.67
CA LEU A 181 -11.16 -3.80 -1.61
C LEU A 181 -11.77 -5.11 -2.09
N THR A 182 -11.03 -6.20 -1.88
CA THR A 182 -11.47 -7.57 -2.18
C THR A 182 -12.35 -8.11 -1.04
N ILE A 183 -13.54 -8.61 -1.38
CA ILE A 183 -14.33 -9.50 -0.53
C ILE A 183 -14.01 -10.94 -0.97
N GLY A 184 -13.57 -11.78 -0.03
CA GLY A 184 -13.16 -13.15 -0.31
C GLY A 184 -14.31 -14.17 -0.26
N GLN A 185 -13.97 -15.46 -0.31
CA GLN A 185 -14.94 -16.57 -0.30
C GLN A 185 -15.80 -16.66 0.96
N SER A 186 -15.35 -16.06 2.07
CA SER A 186 -16.17 -15.92 3.29
C SER A 186 -17.39 -15.01 3.08
N LYS A 187 -17.40 -14.22 2.00
CA LYS A 187 -18.40 -13.17 1.71
C LYS A 187 -18.35 -11.98 2.65
N TYR A 188 -17.31 -11.87 3.47
CA TYR A 188 -17.10 -10.76 4.40
C TYR A 188 -15.68 -10.18 4.33
N ALA A 189 -15.57 -8.90 4.61
CA ALA A 189 -14.31 -8.19 4.81
C ALA A 189 -14.49 -7.09 5.86
N SER A 190 -13.39 -6.60 6.45
CA SER A 190 -13.42 -5.43 7.32
C SER A 190 -12.77 -4.22 6.64
N LEU A 191 -13.26 -3.02 6.96
CA LEU A 191 -12.85 -1.76 6.35
C LEU A 191 -12.87 -0.63 7.41
N TYR A 192 -11.85 0.23 7.36
CA TYR A 192 -11.76 1.45 8.16
C TYR A 192 -10.90 2.51 7.46
N TYR A 193 -11.36 3.76 7.44
CA TYR A 193 -10.60 4.93 7.01
C TYR A 193 -10.86 6.09 7.97
N GLU A 194 -9.84 6.61 8.65
CA GLU A 194 -10.01 7.66 9.67
C GLU A 194 -10.55 8.97 9.08
N LYS A 195 -10.03 9.38 7.93
CA LYS A 195 -10.26 10.71 7.36
C LYS A 195 -11.04 10.71 6.05
N GLN A 196 -11.42 9.54 5.55
CA GLN A 196 -12.05 9.40 4.23
C GLN A 196 -13.43 8.75 4.37
N ALA A 197 -14.46 9.48 3.94
CA ALA A 197 -15.80 8.93 3.77
C ALA A 197 -15.89 8.17 2.44
N LEU A 198 -16.66 7.08 2.42
CA LEU A 198 -16.68 6.12 1.31
C LEU A 198 -18.12 5.78 0.90
N VAL A 199 -18.38 5.68 -0.39
CA VAL A 199 -19.68 5.23 -0.93
C VAL A 199 -19.70 3.71 -1.03
N VAL A 200 -20.74 3.08 -0.49
CA VAL A 200 -20.94 1.63 -0.58
C VAL A 200 -21.24 1.25 -2.04
N PRO A 201 -20.48 0.35 -2.68
CA PRO A 201 -20.71 -0.06 -4.05
C PRO A 201 -21.92 -0.98 -4.19
N GLN A 202 -22.42 -1.10 -5.43
CA GLN A 202 -23.49 -2.05 -5.76
C GLN A 202 -23.10 -3.49 -5.38
N GLY A 203 -24.06 -4.25 -4.84
CA GLY A 203 -23.83 -5.63 -4.40
C GLY A 203 -23.15 -5.79 -3.03
N VAL A 204 -22.79 -4.68 -2.37
CA VAL A 204 -22.20 -4.69 -1.02
C VAL A 204 -23.16 -4.04 -0.03
N LYS A 205 -23.15 -4.55 1.21
CA LYS A 205 -23.70 -3.88 2.39
C LYS A 205 -22.59 -3.69 3.42
N ALA A 206 -22.59 -2.57 4.12
CA ALA A 206 -21.67 -2.31 5.22
C ALA A 206 -22.42 -2.26 6.54
N TYR A 207 -21.93 -2.96 7.56
CA TYR A 207 -22.55 -3.08 8.87
C TYR A 207 -21.65 -2.50 9.95
N THR A 208 -22.25 -1.70 10.82
CA THR A 208 -21.72 -1.43 12.15
C THR A 208 -22.33 -2.40 13.15
N TYR A 209 -21.72 -2.51 14.32
CA TYR A 209 -22.19 -3.40 15.35
C TYR A 209 -22.27 -2.66 16.68
N LYS A 210 -23.16 -3.13 17.56
CA LYS A 210 -23.27 -2.68 18.94
C LYS A 210 -23.31 -3.87 19.88
N LEU A 211 -23.13 -3.57 21.17
CA LEU A 211 -23.22 -4.56 22.24
C LEU A 211 -24.58 -4.43 22.92
N ASN A 212 -25.36 -5.51 22.94
CA ASN A 212 -26.63 -5.61 23.63
C ASN A 212 -26.56 -6.75 24.66
N GLY A 213 -26.26 -6.39 25.91
CA GLY A 213 -25.86 -7.35 26.93
C GLY A 213 -24.54 -8.03 26.54
N ASP A 214 -24.57 -9.36 26.39
CA ASP A 214 -23.39 -10.15 25.98
C ASP A 214 -23.42 -10.52 24.49
N LYS A 215 -24.28 -9.86 23.70
CA LYS A 215 -24.44 -10.15 22.26
C LYS A 215 -23.96 -8.98 21.42
N VAL A 216 -23.19 -9.31 20.38
CA VAL A 216 -22.83 -8.38 19.32
C VAL A 216 -23.87 -8.48 18.22
N GLU A 217 -24.59 -7.40 17.96
CA GLU A 217 -25.65 -7.34 16.96
C GLU A 217 -25.43 -6.18 15.97
N VAL A 218 -26.02 -6.27 14.79
CA VAL A 218 -25.95 -5.19 13.79
C VAL A 218 -26.61 -3.94 14.37
N SER A 219 -25.88 -2.83 14.35
CA SER A 219 -26.36 -1.54 14.85
C SER A 219 -26.98 -0.71 13.74
N HIS A 220 -26.22 -0.53 12.65
CA HIS A 220 -26.64 0.18 11.45
C HIS A 220 -26.19 -0.57 10.19
N THR A 221 -26.92 -0.38 9.09
CA THR A 221 -26.60 -0.94 7.78
C THR A 221 -26.56 0.17 6.75
N TYR A 222 -25.39 0.40 6.16
CA TYR A 222 -25.25 1.23 4.96
C TYR A 222 -25.49 0.37 3.72
N ALA A 223 -26.52 0.71 2.95
CA ALA A 223 -26.87 0.09 1.68
C ALA A 223 -26.03 0.66 0.52
N ALA A 224 -26.09 -0.01 -0.64
CA ALA A 224 -25.41 0.46 -1.85
C ALA A 224 -25.82 1.88 -2.23
N GLY A 225 -24.84 2.75 -2.49
CA GLY A 225 -25.01 4.17 -2.76
C GLY A 225 -24.98 5.07 -1.52
N GLU A 226 -25.11 4.52 -0.32
CA GLU A 226 -24.99 5.30 0.92
C GLU A 226 -23.53 5.56 1.29
N THR A 227 -23.31 6.61 2.08
CA THR A 227 -21.98 7.02 2.52
C THR A 227 -21.67 6.43 3.89
N ILE A 228 -20.59 5.65 3.98
CA ILE A 228 -19.90 5.32 5.24
C ILE A 228 -19.13 6.57 5.67
N PRO A 229 -19.46 7.19 6.81
CA PRO A 229 -18.75 8.37 7.30
C PRO A 229 -17.26 8.10 7.57
N ALA A 230 -16.42 9.13 7.40
CA ALA A 230 -15.03 9.07 7.82
C ALA A 230 -14.91 8.67 9.31
N GLY A 231 -13.93 7.84 9.65
CA GLY A 231 -13.74 7.32 11.00
C GLY A 231 -14.68 6.17 11.37
N THR A 232 -15.50 5.67 10.43
CA THR A 232 -16.43 4.57 10.71
C THR A 232 -15.81 3.22 10.34
N ALA A 233 -15.61 2.38 11.36
CA ALA A 233 -15.23 0.99 11.16
C ALA A 233 -16.45 0.14 10.80
N VAL A 234 -16.37 -0.65 9.73
CA VAL A 234 -17.48 -1.48 9.24
C VAL A 234 -17.04 -2.89 8.85
N ILE A 235 -17.99 -3.82 8.87
CA ILE A 235 -17.89 -5.12 8.20
C ILE A 235 -18.69 -5.08 6.91
N LEU A 236 -18.06 -5.46 5.81
CA LEU A 236 -18.64 -5.52 4.48
C LEU A 236 -19.15 -6.93 4.23
N LYS A 237 -20.31 -7.04 3.55
CA LYS A 237 -20.83 -8.30 3.01
C LYS A 237 -21.15 -8.16 1.54
N GLY A 238 -20.70 -9.10 0.74
CA GLY A 238 -20.94 -9.15 -0.70
C GLY A 238 -20.46 -10.48 -1.30
N GLU A 239 -20.77 -10.72 -2.57
CA GLU A 239 -20.20 -11.88 -3.28
C GLU A 239 -18.69 -11.72 -3.49
N PRO A 240 -17.91 -12.80 -3.61
CA PRO A 240 -16.47 -12.70 -3.79
C PRO A 240 -16.09 -11.91 -5.05
N ASN A 241 -15.49 -10.74 -4.87
CA ASN A 241 -15.07 -9.85 -5.96
C ASN A 241 -14.18 -8.72 -5.42
N ASP A 242 -13.56 -7.98 -6.34
CA ASP A 242 -12.97 -6.68 -6.07
C ASP A 242 -14.04 -5.58 -6.22
N TYR A 243 -14.16 -4.76 -5.19
CA TYR A 243 -15.14 -3.66 -5.15
C TYR A 243 -14.44 -2.32 -5.04
N SER A 244 -14.86 -1.37 -5.89
CA SER A 244 -14.39 0.02 -5.85
C SER A 244 -15.29 0.85 -4.95
N PHE A 245 -14.76 1.39 -3.86
CA PHE A 245 -15.46 2.30 -2.96
C PHE A 245 -15.06 3.73 -3.32
N ALA A 246 -15.99 4.49 -3.90
CA ALA A 246 -15.73 5.87 -4.25
C ALA A 246 -15.58 6.75 -3.00
N PHE A 247 -14.77 7.79 -3.09
CA PHE A 247 -14.67 8.80 -2.05
C PHE A 247 -15.93 9.65 -2.06
N SER A 248 -16.50 9.85 -0.87
CA SER A 248 -17.66 10.70 -0.69
C SER A 248 -17.23 12.07 -0.16
N ASN A 249 -17.88 13.12 -0.65
CA ASN A 249 -17.80 14.47 -0.07
C ASN A 249 -18.92 14.72 0.94
N GLU A 250 -19.86 13.77 1.07
CA GLU A 250 -20.92 13.82 2.06
C GLU A 250 -20.39 13.31 3.40
N THR A 251 -20.92 13.85 4.50
CA THR A 251 -20.53 13.37 5.85
C THR A 251 -21.09 11.98 6.15
N GLY A 252 -22.24 11.62 5.56
CA GLY A 252 -22.99 10.40 5.89
C GLY A 252 -23.62 10.45 7.29
N ASP A 253 -24.36 9.39 7.63
CA ASP A 253 -25.02 9.24 8.92
C ASP A 253 -24.11 8.47 9.89
N VAL A 254 -23.65 9.12 10.96
CA VAL A 254 -22.75 8.51 11.94
C VAL A 254 -23.54 7.65 12.94
N ASP A 255 -23.24 6.36 12.99
CA ASP A 255 -23.75 5.47 14.02
C ASP A 255 -22.98 5.63 15.34
N SER A 256 -23.58 6.35 16.30
CA SER A 256 -23.01 6.57 17.63
C SER A 256 -22.96 5.32 18.52
N GLU A 257 -23.69 4.25 18.19
CA GLU A 257 -23.67 2.98 18.93
C GLU A 257 -22.58 2.02 18.40
N ASN A 258 -21.87 2.38 17.33
CA ASN A 258 -20.87 1.52 16.72
C ASN A 258 -19.69 1.25 17.68
N ILE A 259 -19.48 -0.03 18.02
CA ILE A 259 -18.37 -0.48 18.88
C ILE A 259 -17.16 -0.97 18.09
N LEU A 260 -17.25 -1.02 16.76
CA LEU A 260 -16.10 -1.33 15.92
C LEU A 260 -15.08 -0.20 15.96
N LYS A 261 -13.81 -0.57 15.83
CA LYS A 261 -12.66 0.35 15.77
C LYS A 261 -11.79 -0.03 14.60
N GLY A 262 -10.88 0.85 14.19
CA GLY A 262 -9.92 0.55 13.13
C GLY A 262 -8.71 1.46 13.16
N THR A 263 -7.75 1.19 12.28
CA THR A 263 -6.50 1.95 12.16
C THR A 263 -6.12 2.12 10.69
N ASP A 264 -5.58 3.27 10.31
CA ASP A 264 -5.16 3.54 8.91
C ASP A 264 -3.81 2.91 8.56
N SER A 265 -3.01 2.54 9.56
CA SER A 265 -1.74 1.85 9.38
C SER A 265 -1.69 0.58 10.24
N ASP A 266 -0.72 -0.29 9.92
CA ASP A 266 -0.37 -1.40 10.79
C ASP A 266 -0.02 -0.87 12.19
N THR A 267 -0.85 -1.19 13.17
CA THR A 267 -0.82 -0.58 14.50
C THR A 267 -0.90 -1.68 15.56
N LEU A 268 0.09 -1.73 16.45
CA LEU A 268 -0.03 -2.52 17.68
C LEU A 268 -1.06 -1.86 18.59
N LEU A 269 -2.15 -2.56 18.86
CA LEU A 269 -3.21 -2.04 19.73
C LEU A 269 -2.73 -1.98 21.18
N GLU A 270 -3.10 -0.91 21.88
CA GLU A 270 -2.83 -0.74 23.31
C GLU A 270 -3.60 -1.79 24.13
N ALA A 271 -2.89 -2.43 25.05
CA ALA A 271 -3.50 -3.39 25.96
C ALA A 271 -4.53 -2.71 26.87
N ASP A 272 -5.62 -3.43 27.17
CA ASP A 272 -6.64 -2.98 28.12
C ASP A 272 -7.03 -4.15 29.02
N ALA A 273 -6.75 -3.99 30.32
CA ALA A 273 -7.01 -5.02 31.32
C ALA A 273 -8.51 -5.39 31.42
N ASN A 274 -9.41 -4.49 31.01
CA ASN A 274 -10.86 -4.65 31.13
C ASN A 274 -11.55 -5.06 29.82
N SER A 275 -10.80 -5.24 28.74
CA SER A 275 -11.37 -5.56 27.42
C SER A 275 -10.73 -6.80 26.78
N TYR A 276 -11.50 -7.46 25.93
CA TYR A 276 -11.02 -8.42 24.94
C TYR A 276 -11.00 -7.80 23.54
N PHE A 277 -10.06 -8.24 22.71
CA PHE A 277 -9.87 -7.76 21.35
C PHE A 277 -10.13 -8.88 20.34
N TYR A 278 -10.96 -8.58 19.35
CA TYR A 278 -11.39 -9.53 18.33
C TYR A 278 -11.09 -9.00 16.92
N LYS A 279 -10.72 -9.91 16.03
CA LYS A 279 -10.56 -9.68 14.59
C LYS A 279 -11.66 -10.42 13.82
N LEU A 280 -11.99 -9.92 12.64
CA LEU A 280 -12.79 -10.69 11.68
C LEU A 280 -11.97 -11.92 11.24
N SER A 281 -12.48 -13.13 11.47
CA SER A 281 -11.79 -14.38 11.19
C SER A 281 -12.76 -15.54 11.00
N LEU A 282 -12.25 -16.65 10.50
CA LEU A 282 -12.87 -17.97 10.61
C LEU A 282 -12.42 -18.65 11.91
N ASN A 283 -13.06 -19.78 12.23
CA ASN A 283 -12.56 -20.71 13.24
C ASN A 283 -11.22 -21.33 12.83
N GLU A 284 -10.63 -22.11 13.74
CA GLU A 284 -9.34 -22.78 13.52
C GLU A 284 -9.37 -23.78 12.34
N ALA A 285 -10.55 -24.30 11.99
CA ALA A 285 -10.75 -25.20 10.86
C ALA A 285 -10.92 -24.47 9.50
N GLU A 286 -10.90 -23.14 9.50
CA GLU A 286 -11.07 -22.29 8.32
C GLU A 286 -12.38 -22.54 7.55
N GLU A 287 -13.45 -22.92 8.25
CA GLU A 287 -14.75 -23.17 7.64
C GLU A 287 -15.41 -21.84 7.27
N LEU A 288 -15.76 -21.63 6.00
CA LEU A 288 -16.34 -20.35 5.56
C LEU A 288 -17.63 -19.96 6.30
N SER A 289 -18.43 -20.94 6.74
CA SER A 289 -19.63 -20.72 7.54
C SER A 289 -19.34 -20.19 8.94
N SER A 290 -18.12 -20.38 9.46
CA SER A 290 -17.73 -19.96 10.80
C SER A 290 -17.38 -18.48 10.92
N ILE A 291 -17.47 -17.71 9.84
CA ILE A 291 -17.08 -16.30 9.82
C ILE A 291 -17.71 -15.48 10.96
N GLY A 292 -16.88 -14.70 11.65
CA GLY A 292 -17.30 -13.87 12.76
C GLY A 292 -16.15 -13.11 13.40
N PHE A 293 -16.39 -12.55 14.57
CA PHE A 293 -15.36 -11.95 15.41
C PHE A 293 -14.76 -13.02 16.32
N TYR A 294 -13.46 -13.23 16.24
CA TYR A 294 -12.71 -14.15 17.09
C TYR A 294 -11.60 -13.40 17.81
N TRP A 295 -11.24 -13.83 19.01
CA TRP A 295 -10.07 -13.25 19.68
C TRP A 295 -8.83 -13.23 18.78
N GLY A 296 -8.07 -12.13 18.84
CA GLY A 296 -6.82 -12.00 18.09
C GLY A 296 -5.75 -13.00 18.57
N TYR A 297 -5.74 -13.26 19.88
CA TYR A 297 -4.88 -14.21 20.60
C TYR A 297 -5.70 -15.09 21.55
N THR A 298 -5.13 -16.19 22.03
CA THR A 298 -5.84 -17.20 22.85
C THR A 298 -6.35 -16.69 24.20
N ASP A 299 -5.80 -15.59 24.70
CA ASP A 299 -6.17 -14.91 25.95
C ASP A 299 -7.04 -13.65 25.72
N GLY A 300 -7.40 -13.36 24.47
CA GLY A 300 -8.13 -12.17 24.08
C GLY A 300 -7.33 -10.86 24.18
N ALA A 301 -6.00 -10.93 24.27
CA ALA A 301 -5.13 -9.77 24.32
C ALA A 301 -5.17 -8.91 23.04
N ALA A 302 -4.68 -7.68 23.18
CA ALA A 302 -4.48 -6.76 22.06
C ALA A 302 -3.50 -7.34 21.03
N PHE A 303 -3.69 -6.99 19.75
CA PHE A 303 -2.90 -7.51 18.63
C PHE A 303 -2.54 -6.38 17.65
N THR A 304 -1.67 -6.66 16.68
CA THR A 304 -1.40 -5.71 15.59
C THR A 304 -2.56 -5.70 14.60
N ASN A 305 -3.36 -4.65 14.61
CA ASN A 305 -4.38 -4.44 13.59
C ASN A 305 -3.72 -3.99 12.29
N LYS A 306 -4.13 -4.58 11.16
CA LYS A 306 -3.59 -4.23 9.85
C LYS A 306 -4.21 -2.94 9.33
N ALA A 307 -3.47 -2.22 8.49
CA ALA A 307 -3.93 -1.00 7.85
C ALA A 307 -5.33 -1.16 7.23
N HIS A 308 -6.19 -0.18 7.49
CA HIS A 308 -7.56 -0.07 7.00
C HIS A 308 -8.49 -1.22 7.36
N LYS A 309 -8.20 -1.97 8.44
CA LYS A 309 -9.07 -3.04 8.95
C LYS A 309 -9.84 -2.60 10.18
N ALA A 310 -11.11 -3.04 10.24
CA ALA A 310 -11.89 -2.95 11.45
C ALA A 310 -11.60 -4.13 12.39
N TYR A 311 -11.66 -3.86 13.68
CA TYR A 311 -11.58 -4.80 14.79
C TYR A 311 -12.65 -4.46 15.84
N LEU A 312 -12.86 -5.38 16.78
CA LEU A 312 -13.84 -5.23 17.85
C LEU A 312 -13.14 -5.23 19.20
N LYS A 313 -13.57 -4.34 20.10
CA LYS A 313 -13.10 -4.25 21.49
C LYS A 313 -14.31 -4.33 22.42
N VAL A 314 -14.40 -5.40 23.22
CA VAL A 314 -15.57 -5.67 24.09
C VAL A 314 -15.13 -5.76 25.55
N PRO A 315 -15.90 -5.23 26.51
CA PRO A 315 -15.64 -5.44 27.93
C PRO A 315 -15.57 -6.94 28.31
N LYS A 316 -14.68 -7.30 29.24
CA LYS A 316 -14.52 -8.70 29.70
C LYS A 316 -15.77 -9.28 30.36
N SER A 317 -16.71 -8.43 30.81
CA SER A 317 -17.99 -8.86 31.37
C SER A 317 -18.88 -9.62 30.38
N ALA A 318 -18.64 -9.50 29.06
CA ALA A 318 -19.38 -10.25 28.05
C ALA A 318 -18.92 -11.73 27.90
N GLU A 319 -17.73 -12.07 28.42
CA GLU A 319 -17.13 -13.43 28.53
C GLU A 319 -17.03 -14.29 27.24
N ALA A 320 -17.55 -13.84 26.09
CA ALA A 320 -17.58 -14.61 24.85
C ALA A 320 -16.22 -14.65 24.15
N LYS A 321 -15.81 -15.83 23.67
CA LYS A 321 -14.56 -16.01 22.89
C LYS A 321 -14.71 -15.66 21.41
N PHE A 322 -15.95 -15.69 20.91
CA PHE A 322 -16.26 -15.37 19.53
C PHE A 322 -17.73 -14.92 19.36
N TYR A 323 -18.00 -14.21 18.26
CA TYR A 323 -19.33 -13.80 17.83
C TYR A 323 -19.50 -14.15 16.33
N ARG A 324 -20.24 -15.23 16.03
CA ARG A 324 -20.49 -15.69 14.65
C ARG A 324 -21.61 -14.91 13.97
N PHE A 325 -21.53 -14.81 12.63
CA PHE A 325 -22.53 -14.11 11.82
C PHE A 325 -23.69 -14.99 11.32
N ASP A 326 -23.61 -16.31 11.48
CA ASP A 326 -24.64 -17.28 11.07
C ASP A 326 -25.80 -17.42 12.07
N GLY A 327 -25.76 -16.67 13.18
CA GLY A 327 -26.81 -16.68 14.19
C GLY A 327 -26.75 -17.85 15.16
N GLU A 328 -25.73 -18.72 15.07
CA GLU A 328 -25.46 -19.67 16.16
C GLU A 328 -24.79 -18.91 17.31
N THR A 329 -25.64 -18.50 18.26
CA THR A 329 -25.25 -17.99 19.58
C THR A 329 -24.12 -18.81 20.17
N THR A 330 -23.00 -18.15 20.54
CA THR A 330 -21.95 -18.55 21.51
C THR A 330 -22.04 -19.99 22.03
N ALA A 331 -22.01 -20.97 21.12
CA ALA A 331 -22.31 -22.33 21.49
C ALA A 331 -21.08 -22.87 22.19
N ILE A 332 -21.28 -23.32 23.44
CA ILE A 332 -20.39 -24.29 24.07
C ILE A 332 -20.10 -25.34 23.01
N GLU A 333 -18.84 -25.45 22.57
CA GLU A 333 -18.44 -26.59 21.77
C GLU A 333 -18.77 -27.82 22.60
N THR A 334 -19.86 -28.47 22.22
CA THR A 334 -20.24 -29.76 22.77
C THR A 334 -19.02 -30.65 22.58
N ILE A 335 -18.33 -30.98 23.68
CA ILE A 335 -17.35 -32.06 23.66
C ILE A 335 -18.10 -33.25 23.07
N GLN A 336 -17.74 -33.66 21.86
CA GLN A 336 -18.14 -34.94 21.32
C GLN A 336 -17.56 -36.00 22.27
N ALA A 337 -18.31 -36.35 23.31
CA ALA A 337 -18.10 -37.62 23.96
C ALA A 337 -18.32 -38.66 22.85
N ALA A 338 -17.23 -39.26 22.39
CA ALA A 338 -17.21 -40.34 21.42
C ALA A 338 -18.40 -41.26 21.68
N GLN A 339 -19.22 -41.55 20.66
CA GLN A 339 -20.34 -42.49 20.75
C GLN A 339 -19.84 -43.76 21.44
N PRO A 340 -20.22 -43.99 22.70
CA PRO A 340 -19.63 -45.08 23.43
C PRO A 340 -20.33 -46.36 22.98
N GLY A 341 -19.55 -47.32 22.49
CA GLY A 341 -20.04 -48.55 21.93
C GLY A 341 -21.06 -49.25 22.85
N ALA A 342 -22.03 -49.94 22.26
CA ALA A 342 -23.17 -50.61 22.91
C ALA A 342 -22.80 -51.66 23.99
N ASN A 343 -21.51 -51.85 24.29
CA ASN A 343 -20.96 -52.79 25.25
C ASN A 343 -20.24 -52.12 26.44
N ALA A 344 -20.43 -50.82 26.67
CA ALA A 344 -19.83 -50.17 27.83
C ALA A 344 -20.32 -50.76 29.17
N PRO A 345 -19.46 -50.81 30.21
CA PRO A 345 -19.86 -51.28 31.55
C PRO A 345 -21.02 -50.45 32.12
N MET A 346 -21.96 -51.11 32.80
CA MET A 346 -23.03 -50.45 33.56
C MET A 346 -22.67 -50.41 35.04
N TYR A 347 -23.03 -49.35 35.73
CA TYR A 347 -22.84 -49.18 37.16
C TYR A 347 -24.16 -48.85 37.86
N ASN A 348 -24.40 -49.34 39.07
CA ASN A 348 -25.53 -48.86 39.87
C ASN A 348 -25.22 -47.46 40.47
N VAL A 349 -26.21 -46.86 41.13
CA VAL A 349 -26.06 -45.54 41.79
C VAL A 349 -25.00 -45.51 42.91
N ALA A 350 -24.59 -46.67 43.42
CA ALA A 350 -23.51 -46.81 44.40
C ALA A 350 -22.13 -47.01 43.76
N GLY A 351 -22.02 -46.92 42.42
CA GLY A 351 -20.76 -47.05 41.69
C GLY A 351 -20.28 -48.49 41.51
N GLN A 352 -21.10 -49.50 41.80
CA GLN A 352 -20.76 -50.90 41.59
C GLN A 352 -21.07 -51.32 40.16
N ARG A 353 -20.16 -52.06 39.52
CA ARG A 353 -20.39 -52.58 38.16
C ARG A 353 -21.50 -53.65 38.19
N VAL A 354 -22.47 -53.53 37.30
CA VAL A 354 -23.63 -54.43 37.20
C VAL A 354 -23.78 -55.04 35.80
N SER A 355 -24.44 -56.19 35.73
CA SER A 355 -24.70 -56.92 34.47
C SER A 355 -25.95 -56.39 33.75
N LYS A 356 -26.15 -56.80 32.49
CA LYS A 356 -27.33 -56.44 31.66
C LYS A 356 -28.69 -56.82 32.28
N ASN A 357 -28.70 -57.74 33.23
CA ASN A 357 -29.92 -58.24 33.88
C ASN A 357 -30.29 -57.50 35.18
N TYR A 358 -29.47 -56.51 35.59
CA TYR A 358 -29.76 -55.70 36.77
C TYR A 358 -31.07 -54.93 36.59
N LYS A 359 -31.87 -54.81 37.65
CA LYS A 359 -33.14 -54.08 37.64
C LYS A 359 -33.00 -52.80 38.44
N GLY A 360 -33.36 -51.66 37.83
CA GLY A 360 -33.27 -50.35 38.46
C GLY A 360 -32.43 -49.35 37.67
N VAL A 361 -32.04 -48.25 38.35
CA VAL A 361 -31.29 -47.15 37.72
C VAL A 361 -29.82 -47.53 37.60
N VAL A 362 -29.30 -47.51 36.38
CA VAL A 362 -27.88 -47.73 36.06
C VAL A 362 -27.28 -46.50 35.39
N ILE A 363 -25.99 -46.31 35.55
CA ILE A 363 -25.17 -45.34 34.83
C ILE A 363 -24.35 -46.12 33.81
N GLN A 364 -24.56 -45.86 32.54
CA GLN A 364 -23.76 -46.39 31.44
C GLN A 364 -23.32 -45.18 30.61
N ASN A 365 -22.04 -45.07 30.28
CA ASN A 365 -21.55 -43.97 29.43
C ASN A 365 -21.88 -42.56 29.96
N GLY A 366 -21.82 -42.38 31.29
CA GLY A 366 -22.14 -41.11 31.93
C GLY A 366 -23.63 -40.72 31.92
N ARG A 367 -24.53 -41.58 31.41
CA ARG A 367 -25.98 -41.35 31.38
C ARG A 367 -26.72 -42.36 32.24
N LYS A 368 -27.81 -41.90 32.88
CA LYS A 368 -28.70 -42.73 33.69
C LYS A 368 -29.72 -43.45 32.79
N TYR A 369 -29.91 -44.75 32.99
CA TYR A 369 -30.90 -45.59 32.33
C TYR A 369 -31.69 -46.36 33.38
N VAL A 370 -32.95 -46.67 33.07
CA VAL A 370 -33.75 -47.62 33.87
C VAL A 370 -33.74 -48.94 33.14
N VAL A 371 -33.12 -49.95 33.74
CA VAL A 371 -33.22 -51.33 33.26
C VAL A 371 -34.44 -51.96 33.94
N LYS A 372 -35.48 -52.18 33.14
CA LYS A 372 -36.74 -52.80 33.59
C LYS A 372 -36.64 -54.30 33.62
#